data_AF-A0A9W4K2W9-F1
#
_entry.id   AF-A0A9W4K2W9-F1
#
_cell.length_a   1.000
_cell.length_b   1.000
_cell.length_c   1.000
_cell.angle_alpha   90.00
_cell.angle_beta   90.00
_cell.angle_gamma   90.00
#
_symmetry.space_group_name_H-M   'P 1'
#
loop_
_entity.id
_entity.type
_entity.pdbx_description
1 polymer ?
#
loop_
_entity_poly.entity_id
_entity_poly.type
_entity_poly.pdbx_seq_one_letter_code
_entity_poly.pdbx_strand_id
1 'polypeptide(L)'
;MTMRLLWWMCSLTHFVSLVSADSDCIGTWCDTCLPVTIHDAPGVGFDLTPLYGTAVVDYYNGTVVEVAKIRGNPEYLELMARLATSKPVLQSTRNFMHELPSCLVEYLFPSVWSPWRDWWRWLNVKLGRPIKADGVEIISDLLQELKIATEKAISQPLDRVAVTEPGFQALSPAMVNAALRVLGLRTWLRDSVYYPSRLVEGDAVYAANGYGLCINYLDRFQCADEFANSPAPTVFVVSYNHNLLYTSIMDYATSEAFPYVSSPEAQLVDYELGLDNLLENDQDQTVFWDRLRSQLQILPRESEYTITHILLAGESVTHPRFLASLRESMSELSLGPATAKIQLAIDPTFAAARGAALYARRRQEVPSDCYEKLECEEMRLRERFHTSTREELR
;
A
#
# COMPACT_ATOMS: atom_id res chain seq x y z
N MET A 1 -49.45 6.16 -41.01
CA MET A 1 -49.73 5.80 -39.60
C MET A 1 -48.41 5.55 -38.86
N THR A 2 -47.45 6.46 -39.00
CA THR A 2 -46.04 6.25 -38.61
C THR A 2 -45.38 7.49 -37.99
N MET A 3 -46.13 8.60 -37.82
CA MET A 3 -45.61 9.87 -37.28
C MET A 3 -46.05 10.18 -35.84
N ARG A 4 -46.89 9.35 -35.22
CA ARG A 4 -47.36 9.55 -33.83
C ARG A 4 -46.56 8.77 -32.77
N LEU A 5 -45.74 7.80 -33.16
CA LEU A 5 -44.93 7.00 -32.23
C LEU A 5 -43.58 7.64 -31.89
N LEU A 6 -43.01 8.49 -32.76
CA LEU A 6 -41.74 9.16 -32.46
C LEU A 6 -41.87 10.29 -31.42
N TRP A 7 -43.05 10.90 -31.28
CA TRP A 7 -43.24 12.00 -30.33
C TRP A 7 -43.36 11.52 -28.86
N TRP A 8 -43.72 10.25 -28.64
CA TRP A 8 -43.73 9.67 -27.30
C TRP A 8 -42.34 9.26 -26.81
N MET A 9 -41.44 8.86 -27.72
CA MET A 9 -40.08 8.43 -27.34
C MET A 9 -39.17 9.60 -26.96
N CYS A 10 -39.31 10.78 -27.57
CA CYS A 10 -38.53 11.96 -27.18
C CYS A 10 -39.00 12.63 -25.87
N SER A 11 -40.23 12.36 -25.43
CA SER A 11 -40.71 12.88 -24.14
C SER A 11 -40.23 12.01 -22.97
N LEU A 12 -40.03 10.70 -23.18
CA LEU A 12 -39.50 9.79 -22.16
C LEU A 12 -38.00 10.02 -21.91
N THR A 13 -37.22 10.37 -22.94
CA THR A 13 -35.79 10.68 -22.77
C THR A 13 -35.55 11.99 -22.02
N HIS A 14 -36.46 12.95 -22.10
CA HIS A 14 -36.40 14.16 -21.27
C HIS A 14 -36.93 13.96 -19.84
N PHE A 15 -37.83 13.01 -19.60
CA PHE A 15 -38.27 12.68 -18.23
C PHE A 15 -37.26 11.81 -17.45
N VAL A 16 -36.46 11.00 -18.13
CA VAL A 16 -35.36 10.24 -17.49
C VAL A 16 -34.13 11.14 -17.23
N SER A 17 -34.03 12.30 -17.89
CA SER A 17 -32.90 13.22 -17.71
C SER A 17 -33.14 14.33 -16.66
N LEU A 18 -34.24 14.28 -15.91
CA LEU A 18 -34.53 15.17 -14.78
C LEU A 18 -34.45 14.48 -13.42
N VAL A 19 -34.06 13.20 -13.38
CA VAL A 19 -33.40 12.62 -12.20
C VAL A 19 -31.90 12.89 -12.35
N SER A 20 -31.54 14.17 -12.32
CA SER A 20 -30.24 14.59 -11.79
C SER A 20 -30.28 14.17 -10.31
N ALA A 21 -29.76 13.00 -9.95
CA ALA A 21 -28.34 12.84 -9.67
C ALA A 21 -27.87 13.74 -8.51
N ASP A 22 -28.75 14.08 -7.57
CA ASP A 22 -28.43 13.91 -6.14
C ASP A 22 -28.74 12.46 -5.77
N SER A 23 -27.98 11.52 -6.33
CA SER A 23 -27.73 10.30 -5.57
C SER A 23 -26.70 10.69 -4.52
N ASP A 24 -27.15 11.40 -3.49
CA ASP A 24 -26.56 11.23 -2.18
C ASP A 24 -26.47 9.71 -2.03
N CYS A 25 -25.26 9.16 -2.10
CA CYS A 25 -25.02 7.83 -1.57
C CYS A 25 -25.35 7.98 -0.09
N ILE A 26 -26.62 7.75 0.27
CA ILE A 26 -27.10 7.78 1.64
C ILE A 26 -26.31 6.68 2.32
N GLY A 27 -25.16 7.04 2.91
CA GLY A 27 -24.38 6.09 3.65
C GLY A 27 -25.29 5.55 4.74
N THR A 28 -25.41 4.23 4.74
CA THR A 28 -26.30 3.56 5.66
C THR A 28 -25.74 3.67 7.06
N TRP A 29 -26.60 3.87 8.04
CA TRP A 29 -26.19 3.75 9.44
C TRP A 29 -25.84 2.29 9.73
N CYS A 30 -24.78 2.05 10.49
CA CYS A 30 -24.44 0.71 10.93
C CYS A 30 -25.53 0.17 11.87
N ASP A 31 -25.91 -1.09 11.67
CA ASP A 31 -26.85 -1.79 12.57
C ASP A 31 -26.22 -2.06 13.95
N THR A 32 -24.90 -2.18 13.99
CA THR A 32 -24.10 -2.49 15.17
C THR A 32 -22.85 -1.63 15.22
N CYS A 33 -22.42 -1.27 16.44
CA CYS A 33 -21.18 -0.53 16.65
C CYS A 33 -19.98 -1.47 16.64
N LEU A 34 -18.83 -0.95 16.25
CA LEU A 34 -17.54 -1.61 16.37
C LEU A 34 -17.24 -1.84 17.86
N PRO A 35 -16.97 -3.09 18.25
CA PRO A 35 -16.64 -3.42 19.63
C PRO A 35 -15.31 -2.81 20.02
N VAL A 36 -15.12 -2.50 21.31
CA VAL A 36 -13.86 -1.96 21.86
C VAL A 36 -12.66 -2.82 21.47
N THR A 37 -12.81 -4.14 21.40
CA THR A 37 -11.71 -5.05 21.06
C THR A 37 -11.20 -4.90 19.62
N ILE A 38 -12.01 -4.37 18.70
CA ILE A 38 -11.59 -4.05 17.33
C ILE A 38 -11.15 -2.59 17.26
N HIS A 39 -11.95 -1.70 17.85
CA HIS A 39 -11.71 -0.26 17.83
C HIS A 39 -10.38 0.13 18.51
N ASP A 40 -10.03 -0.54 19.61
CA ASP A 40 -8.81 -0.24 20.39
C ASP A 40 -7.68 -1.25 20.12
N ALA A 41 -7.87 -2.21 19.20
CA ALA A 41 -6.80 -3.11 18.78
C ALA A 41 -5.62 -2.31 18.20
N PRO A 42 -4.40 -2.87 18.11
CA PRO A 42 -3.30 -2.21 17.41
C PRO A 42 -3.43 -2.33 15.88
N GLY A 43 -3.09 -1.26 15.17
CA GLY A 43 -2.96 -1.24 13.71
C GLY A 43 -1.62 -1.87 13.32
N VAL A 44 -1.63 -2.82 12.39
CA VAL A 44 -0.40 -3.51 11.97
C VAL A 44 -0.15 -3.27 10.48
N GLY A 45 1.02 -2.70 10.20
CA GLY A 45 1.51 -2.41 8.86
C GLY A 45 2.72 -3.27 8.55
N PHE A 46 2.66 -3.98 7.43
CA PHE A 46 3.82 -4.63 6.82
C PHE A 46 4.22 -3.89 5.56
N ASP A 47 5.50 -3.93 5.27
CA ASP A 47 6.06 -3.41 4.03
C ASP A 47 6.89 -4.48 3.34
N LEU A 48 6.65 -4.67 2.05
CA LEU A 48 7.41 -5.56 1.18
C LEU A 48 8.26 -4.71 0.24
N THR A 49 9.55 -4.56 0.56
CA THR A 49 10.51 -3.91 -0.34
C THR A 49 11.15 -4.93 -1.27
N PRO A 50 11.89 -4.51 -2.31
CA PRO A 50 12.57 -5.47 -3.18
C PRO A 50 13.64 -6.33 -2.46
N LEU A 51 14.13 -5.93 -1.29
CA LEU A 51 15.23 -6.58 -0.59
C LEU A 51 14.85 -7.20 0.78
N TYR A 52 13.84 -6.66 1.44
CA TYR A 52 13.45 -7.05 2.79
C TYR A 52 11.99 -6.69 3.07
N GLY A 53 11.45 -7.23 4.16
CA GLY A 53 10.18 -6.80 4.71
C GLY A 53 10.35 -6.05 6.03
N THR A 54 9.47 -5.09 6.33
CA THR A 54 9.40 -4.48 7.67
C THR A 54 8.02 -4.59 8.27
N ALA A 55 7.94 -4.53 9.60
CA ALA A 55 6.72 -4.57 10.37
C ALA A 55 6.68 -3.44 11.40
N VAL A 56 5.54 -2.76 11.48
CA VAL A 56 5.27 -1.69 12.43
C VAL A 56 3.90 -1.89 13.06
N VAL A 57 3.80 -1.53 14.33
CA VAL A 57 2.57 -1.54 15.10
C VAL A 57 2.23 -0.12 15.55
N ASP A 58 0.99 0.31 15.29
CA ASP A 58 0.43 1.59 15.72
C ASP A 58 -0.69 1.34 16.76
N TYR A 59 -0.40 1.65 18.02
CA TYR A 59 -1.30 1.41 19.14
C TYR A 59 -2.37 2.51 19.23
N TYR A 60 -3.54 2.16 19.77
CA TYR A 60 -4.64 3.12 19.96
C TYR A 60 -4.26 4.37 20.78
N ASN A 61 -3.25 4.27 21.65
CA ASN A 61 -2.73 5.41 22.42
C ASN A 61 -1.81 6.34 21.59
N GLY A 62 -1.64 6.10 20.29
CA GLY A 62 -0.76 6.85 19.38
C GLY A 62 0.72 6.45 19.45
N THR A 63 1.06 5.42 20.22
CA THR A 63 2.45 4.90 20.25
C THR A 63 2.69 4.07 18.99
N VAL A 64 3.76 4.38 18.27
CA VAL A 64 4.18 3.62 17.09
C VAL A 64 5.47 2.87 17.41
N VAL A 65 5.48 1.56 17.18
CA VAL A 65 6.61 0.66 17.46
C VAL A 65 7.06 -0.03 16.19
N GLU A 66 8.32 0.17 15.84
CA GLU A 66 9.02 -0.57 14.78
C GLU A 66 9.39 -1.95 15.32
N VAL A 67 8.83 -3.00 14.73
CA VAL A 67 8.90 -4.35 15.32
C VAL A 67 10.04 -5.15 14.75
N ALA A 68 10.11 -5.25 13.42
CA ALA A 68 11.03 -6.15 12.77
C ALA A 68 11.39 -5.68 11.37
N LYS A 69 12.62 -5.97 10.98
CA LYS A 69 13.11 -5.94 9.62
C LYS A 69 13.64 -7.33 9.28
N ILE A 70 13.05 -7.97 8.29
CA ILE A 70 13.38 -9.33 7.88
C ILE A 70 13.95 -9.28 6.47
N ARG A 71 15.20 -9.74 6.30
CA ARG A 71 15.83 -9.80 4.98
C ARG A 71 15.13 -10.86 4.12
N GLY A 72 14.87 -10.53 2.85
CA GLY A 72 14.35 -11.51 1.90
C GLY A 72 15.32 -12.68 1.71
N ASN A 73 14.80 -13.90 1.67
CA ASN A 73 15.57 -15.07 1.27
C ASN A 73 15.97 -14.97 -0.23
N PRO A 74 16.93 -15.77 -0.71
CA PRO A 74 17.37 -15.70 -2.10
C PRO A 74 16.23 -15.84 -3.12
N GLU A 75 15.24 -16.68 -2.85
CA GLU A 75 14.06 -16.87 -3.69
C GLU A 75 13.19 -15.61 -3.77
N TYR A 76 13.02 -14.89 -2.66
CA TYR A 76 12.32 -13.61 -2.60
C TYR A 76 13.06 -12.53 -3.38
N LEU A 77 14.38 -12.44 -3.18
CA LEU A 77 15.21 -11.47 -3.90
C LEU A 77 15.15 -11.71 -5.41
N GLU A 78 15.26 -12.97 -5.86
CA GLU A 78 15.11 -13.33 -7.28
C GLU A 78 13.71 -13.01 -7.81
N LEU A 79 12.66 -13.30 -7.02
CA LEU A 79 11.28 -12.98 -7.38
C LEU A 79 11.10 -11.48 -7.57
N MET A 80 11.52 -10.65 -6.61
CA MET A 80 11.36 -9.20 -6.66
C MET A 80 12.17 -8.58 -7.81
N ALA A 81 13.40 -9.05 -8.06
CA ALA A 81 14.18 -8.64 -9.22
C ALA A 81 13.48 -8.96 -10.54
N ARG A 82 12.93 -10.17 -10.67
CA ARG A 82 12.16 -10.57 -11.85
C ARG A 82 10.91 -9.71 -12.04
N LEU A 83 10.16 -9.44 -10.96
CA LEU A 83 8.93 -8.65 -11.00
C LEU A 83 9.21 -7.18 -11.37
N ALA A 84 10.32 -6.61 -10.90
CA ALA A 84 10.75 -5.25 -11.24
C ALA A 84 11.01 -5.06 -12.75
N THR A 85 11.59 -6.06 -13.42
CA THR A 85 11.91 -5.99 -14.86
C THR A 85 10.82 -6.53 -15.77
N SER A 86 9.81 -7.19 -15.21
CA SER A 86 8.75 -7.83 -16.00
C SER A 86 7.75 -6.79 -16.49
N LYS A 87 7.44 -6.83 -17.79
CA LYS A 87 6.28 -6.09 -18.33
C LYS A 87 5.00 -6.59 -17.65
N PRO A 88 3.99 -5.72 -17.47
CA PRO A 88 2.68 -6.17 -17.00
C PRO A 88 2.24 -7.33 -17.87
N VAL A 89 1.83 -8.43 -17.24
CA VAL A 89 1.20 -9.52 -17.97
C VAL A 89 -0.08 -8.95 -18.55
N LEU A 90 -0.05 -8.56 -19.83
CA LEU A 90 -1.24 -8.25 -20.58
C LEU A 90 -2.12 -9.49 -20.46
N GLN A 91 -3.19 -9.45 -19.67
CA GLN A 91 -4.18 -10.52 -19.62
C GLN A 91 -4.95 -10.52 -20.95
N SER A 92 -4.27 -10.90 -22.02
CA SER A 92 -4.70 -10.84 -23.42
C SER A 92 -5.83 -11.82 -23.77
N THR A 93 -6.51 -12.41 -22.78
CA THR A 93 -7.65 -13.31 -22.98
C THR A 93 -8.70 -13.22 -21.87
N ARG A 94 -8.85 -12.06 -21.19
CA ARG A 94 -9.89 -11.89 -20.14
C ARG A 94 -10.84 -10.70 -20.33
N ASN A 95 -10.97 -10.17 -21.54
CA ASN A 95 -12.00 -9.18 -21.90
C ASN A 95 -13.45 -9.74 -21.88
N PHE A 96 -13.66 -10.99 -21.48
CA PHE A 96 -14.99 -11.58 -21.28
C PHE A 96 -15.40 -11.73 -19.80
N MET A 97 -14.52 -11.42 -18.84
CA MET A 97 -14.81 -11.61 -17.40
C MET A 97 -15.00 -10.31 -16.60
N HIS A 98 -14.88 -9.14 -17.22
CA HIS A 98 -15.11 -7.86 -16.53
C HIS A 98 -16.61 -7.54 -16.30
N GLU A 99 -17.53 -8.32 -16.87
CA GLU A 99 -18.98 -8.20 -16.65
C GLU A 99 -19.55 -9.14 -15.58
N LEU A 100 -18.72 -10.02 -14.99
CA LEU A 100 -19.21 -10.86 -13.89
C LEU A 100 -19.05 -10.12 -12.55
N PRO A 101 -20.12 -9.98 -11.74
CA PRO A 101 -20.03 -9.46 -10.38
C PRO A 101 -18.88 -10.13 -9.63
N SER A 102 -18.06 -9.34 -8.93
CA SER A 102 -16.87 -9.85 -8.21
C SER A 102 -17.19 -11.01 -7.27
N CYS A 103 -18.43 -11.08 -6.78
CA CYS A 103 -18.98 -12.18 -5.99
C CYS A 103 -18.99 -13.54 -6.73
N LEU A 104 -19.20 -13.57 -8.05
CA LEU A 104 -19.21 -14.80 -8.85
C LEU A 104 -17.80 -15.31 -9.16
N VAL A 105 -16.80 -14.45 -9.30
CA VAL A 105 -15.40 -14.88 -9.46
C VAL A 105 -14.88 -15.48 -8.15
N GLU A 106 -15.29 -14.93 -7.01
CA GLU A 106 -15.00 -15.47 -5.69
C GLU A 106 -15.70 -16.82 -5.43
N TYR A 107 -16.91 -17.02 -5.98
CA TYR A 107 -17.64 -18.28 -5.93
C TYR A 107 -17.18 -19.34 -6.95
N LEU A 108 -16.64 -18.93 -8.10
CA LEU A 108 -16.18 -19.84 -9.16
C LEU A 108 -14.71 -20.29 -8.96
N PHE A 109 -13.93 -19.55 -8.17
CA PHE A 109 -12.60 -19.96 -7.72
C PHE A 109 -12.52 -20.12 -6.19
N PRO A 110 -13.34 -21.01 -5.59
CA PRO A 110 -13.26 -21.28 -4.17
C PRO A 110 -11.96 -22.08 -3.90
N SER A 111 -11.25 -21.70 -2.84
CA SER A 111 -10.10 -22.36 -2.21
C SER A 111 -8.70 -22.20 -2.85
N VAL A 112 -7.91 -21.32 -2.22
CA VAL A 112 -6.43 -21.28 -2.29
C VAL A 112 -5.80 -22.47 -1.52
N TRP A 113 -6.62 -23.27 -0.83
CA TRP A 113 -6.36 -24.68 -0.52
C TRP A 113 -7.10 -25.57 -1.51
N SER A 114 -6.59 -25.67 -2.73
CA SER A 114 -7.04 -26.76 -3.59
C SER A 114 -6.15 -27.98 -3.32
N PRO A 115 -6.74 -29.15 -3.00
CA PRO A 115 -6.06 -30.44 -3.15
C PRO A 115 -5.38 -30.58 -4.52
N TRP A 116 -5.83 -29.79 -5.51
CA TRP A 116 -5.24 -29.63 -6.83
C TRP A 116 -3.83 -29.03 -6.80
N ARG A 117 -3.50 -28.04 -5.96
CA ARG A 117 -2.13 -27.47 -5.86
C ARG A 117 -1.15 -28.47 -5.25
N ASP A 118 -1.53 -29.14 -4.17
CA ASP A 118 -0.72 -30.21 -3.57
C ASP A 118 -0.61 -31.41 -4.51
N TRP A 119 -1.69 -31.72 -5.25
CA TRP A 119 -1.68 -32.73 -6.31
C TRP A 119 -0.75 -32.34 -7.46
N TRP A 120 -0.73 -31.08 -7.90
CA TRP A 120 0.21 -30.58 -8.93
C TRP A 120 1.65 -30.60 -8.44
N ARG A 121 1.87 -30.25 -7.17
CA ARG A 121 3.19 -30.33 -6.53
C ARG A 121 3.66 -31.78 -6.48
N TRP A 122 2.81 -32.68 -5.99
CA TRP A 122 3.04 -34.13 -5.98
C TRP A 122 3.29 -34.69 -7.39
N LEU A 123 2.53 -34.25 -8.39
CA LEU A 123 2.65 -34.69 -9.78
C LEU A 123 3.95 -34.19 -10.42
N ASN A 124 4.37 -32.95 -10.15
CA ASN A 124 5.65 -32.41 -10.62
C ASN A 124 6.86 -33.07 -9.94
N VAL A 125 6.78 -33.37 -8.63
CA VAL A 125 7.78 -34.21 -7.92
C VAL A 125 7.88 -35.58 -8.58
N LYS A 126 6.74 -36.23 -8.85
CA LYS A 126 6.71 -37.53 -9.52
C LYS A 126 7.25 -37.51 -10.96
N LEU A 127 7.13 -36.38 -11.65
CA LEU A 127 7.63 -36.19 -13.01
C LEU A 127 9.08 -35.68 -13.05
N GLY A 128 9.76 -35.54 -11.91
CA GLY A 128 11.16 -35.09 -11.83
C GLY A 128 11.37 -33.65 -12.32
N ARG A 129 10.32 -32.84 -12.34
CA ARG A 129 10.40 -31.43 -12.78
C ARG A 129 10.84 -30.58 -11.58
N PRO A 130 11.80 -29.64 -11.75
CA PRO A 130 12.15 -28.72 -10.68
C PRO A 130 10.92 -27.86 -10.35
N ILE A 131 10.45 -27.94 -9.10
CA ILE A 131 9.38 -27.08 -8.61
C ILE A 131 10.03 -25.71 -8.35
N LYS A 132 9.86 -24.76 -9.28
CA LYS A 132 10.05 -23.36 -8.92
C LYS A 132 8.93 -23.00 -7.93
N ALA A 133 9.29 -22.50 -6.76
CA ALA A 133 8.30 -22.03 -5.79
C ALA A 133 7.41 -20.97 -6.45
N ASP A 134 6.11 -21.06 -6.20
CA ASP A 134 5.14 -20.07 -6.69
C ASP A 134 5.40 -18.74 -5.98
N GLY A 135 5.15 -17.61 -6.66
CA GLY A 135 5.35 -16.27 -6.07
C GLY A 135 4.54 -16.07 -4.80
N VAL A 136 3.37 -16.71 -4.70
CA VAL A 136 2.53 -16.73 -3.49
C VAL A 136 3.25 -17.38 -2.32
N GLU A 137 3.97 -18.48 -2.54
CA GLU A 137 4.69 -19.21 -1.49
C GLU A 137 5.89 -18.42 -0.99
N ILE A 138 6.69 -17.89 -1.93
CA ILE A 138 7.87 -17.08 -1.63
C ILE A 138 7.49 -15.83 -0.83
N ILE A 139 6.42 -15.12 -1.21
CA ILE A 139 5.92 -13.96 -0.46
C ILE A 139 5.36 -14.39 0.90
N SER A 140 4.68 -15.54 0.97
CA SER A 140 4.14 -16.04 2.25
C SER A 140 5.22 -16.39 3.26
N ASP A 141 6.39 -16.85 2.83
CA ASP A 141 7.51 -17.15 3.73
C ASP A 141 8.00 -15.88 4.45
N LEU A 142 8.24 -14.80 3.70
CA LEU A 142 8.65 -13.52 4.30
C LEU A 142 7.55 -12.94 5.20
N LEU A 143 6.29 -12.99 4.76
CA LEU A 143 5.16 -12.52 5.56
C LEU A 143 4.97 -13.37 6.84
N GLN A 144 5.31 -14.65 6.81
CA GLN A 144 5.24 -15.53 7.98
C GLN A 144 6.25 -15.12 9.05
N GLU A 145 7.46 -14.74 8.65
CA GLU A 145 8.47 -14.22 9.58
C GLU A 145 8.04 -12.88 10.20
N LEU A 146 7.51 -11.96 9.39
CA LEU A 146 6.94 -10.70 9.87
C LEU A 146 5.77 -10.94 10.84
N LYS A 147 4.88 -11.87 10.52
CA LYS A 147 3.76 -12.28 11.38
C LYS A 147 4.26 -12.78 12.73
N ILE A 148 5.21 -13.73 12.75
CA ILE A 148 5.76 -14.30 13.98
C ILE A 148 6.41 -13.22 14.84
N ALA A 149 7.23 -12.37 14.24
CA ALA A 149 7.90 -11.29 14.95
C ALA A 149 6.88 -10.31 15.56
N THR A 150 5.82 -10.01 14.82
CA THR A 150 4.77 -9.10 15.26
C THR A 150 3.91 -9.69 16.35
N GLU A 151 3.39 -10.91 16.18
CA GLU A 151 2.62 -11.63 17.21
C GLU A 151 3.40 -11.75 18.52
N LYS A 152 4.71 -11.97 18.43
CA LYS A 152 5.60 -11.96 19.60
C LYS A 152 5.68 -10.59 20.24
N ALA A 153 5.76 -9.51 19.46
CA ALA A 153 5.83 -8.15 19.99
C ALA A 153 4.53 -7.69 20.67
N ILE A 154 3.38 -8.03 20.10
CA ILE A 154 2.06 -7.65 20.65
C ILE A 154 1.49 -8.68 21.64
N SER A 155 2.14 -9.84 21.79
CA SER A 155 1.72 -10.95 22.66
C SER A 155 0.28 -11.45 22.38
N GLN A 156 -0.18 -11.33 21.15
CA GLN A 156 -1.50 -11.76 20.71
C GLN A 156 -1.44 -12.21 19.23
N PRO A 157 -2.34 -13.11 18.80
CA PRO A 157 -2.42 -13.52 17.40
C PRO A 157 -2.84 -12.35 16.50
N LEU A 158 -2.31 -12.33 15.29
CA LEU A 158 -2.67 -11.34 14.28
C LEU A 158 -3.87 -11.81 13.47
N ASP A 159 -4.84 -10.92 13.31
CA ASP A 159 -6.03 -11.15 12.49
C ASP A 159 -5.96 -10.41 11.15
N ARG A 160 -5.70 -9.09 11.18
CA ARG A 160 -5.68 -8.23 10.00
C ARG A 160 -4.41 -7.39 9.92
N VAL A 161 -3.92 -7.18 8.70
CA VAL A 161 -2.75 -6.33 8.41
C VAL A 161 -3.00 -5.46 7.19
N ALA A 162 -2.34 -4.31 7.12
CA ALA A 162 -2.17 -3.57 5.86
C ALA A 162 -0.77 -3.87 5.32
N VAL A 163 -0.64 -4.11 4.01
CA VAL A 163 0.63 -4.47 3.39
C VAL A 163 0.95 -3.48 2.28
N THR A 164 2.09 -2.81 2.37
CA THR A 164 2.67 -2.03 1.28
C THR A 164 3.53 -2.88 0.37
N GLU A 165 3.64 -2.46 -0.88
CA GLU A 165 4.46 -3.10 -1.91
C GLU A 165 5.17 -2.07 -2.80
N PRO A 166 6.23 -2.43 -3.54
CA PRO A 166 7.09 -1.46 -4.22
C PRO A 166 6.46 -0.89 -5.50
N GLY A 167 5.19 -1.19 -5.77
CA GLY A 167 4.47 -0.65 -6.93
C GLY A 167 4.75 -1.37 -8.26
N PHE A 168 5.58 -2.42 -8.29
CA PHE A 168 5.87 -3.19 -9.50
C PHE A 168 4.59 -3.64 -10.20
N GLN A 169 4.47 -3.37 -11.50
CA GLN A 169 3.25 -3.70 -12.25
C GLN A 169 3.00 -5.22 -12.35
N ALA A 170 4.07 -6.03 -12.28
CA ALA A 170 3.97 -7.48 -12.31
C ALA A 170 3.57 -8.08 -10.93
N LEU A 171 3.72 -7.33 -9.84
CA LEU A 171 3.26 -7.76 -8.52
C LEU A 171 1.78 -7.40 -8.36
N SER A 172 0.92 -8.39 -8.54
CA SER A 172 -0.52 -8.17 -8.42
C SER A 172 -0.97 -8.17 -6.96
N PRO A 173 -1.94 -7.31 -6.57
CA PRO A 173 -2.54 -7.34 -5.23
C PRO A 173 -3.16 -8.71 -4.88
N ALA A 174 -3.63 -9.44 -5.90
CA ALA A 174 -4.15 -10.80 -5.74
C ALA A 174 -3.10 -11.80 -5.24
N MET A 175 -1.83 -11.62 -5.64
CA MET A 175 -0.71 -12.47 -5.19
C MET A 175 -0.41 -12.23 -3.71
N VAL A 176 -0.32 -10.97 -3.28
CA VAL A 176 -0.10 -10.60 -1.88
C VAL A 176 -1.26 -11.08 -1.00
N ASN A 177 -2.52 -10.86 -1.43
CA ASN A 177 -3.69 -11.35 -0.71
C ASN A 177 -3.79 -12.88 -0.67
N ALA A 178 -3.32 -13.58 -1.70
CA ALA A 178 -3.21 -15.04 -1.66
C ALA A 178 -2.18 -15.50 -0.62
N ALA A 179 -1.03 -14.82 -0.54
CA ALA A 179 0.01 -15.12 0.45
C ALA A 179 -0.48 -14.88 1.88
N LEU A 180 -1.19 -13.77 2.14
CA LEU A 180 -1.82 -13.51 3.45
C LEU A 180 -2.82 -14.60 3.84
N ARG A 181 -3.66 -15.05 2.90
CA ARG A 181 -4.64 -16.12 3.16
C ARG A 181 -4.00 -17.45 3.54
N VAL A 182 -2.84 -17.78 2.97
CA VAL A 182 -2.08 -18.99 3.37
C VAL A 182 -1.70 -18.93 4.85
N LEU A 183 -1.43 -17.74 5.37
CA LEU A 183 -1.05 -17.49 6.76
C LEU A 183 -2.25 -17.28 7.70
N GLY A 184 -3.48 -17.39 7.18
CA GLY A 184 -4.70 -17.07 7.92
C GLY A 184 -4.83 -15.58 8.27
N LEU A 185 -4.10 -14.70 7.59
CA LEU A 185 -4.20 -13.25 7.76
C LEU A 185 -5.24 -12.66 6.81
N ARG A 186 -6.01 -11.70 7.30
CA ARG A 186 -6.91 -10.86 6.50
C ARG A 186 -6.23 -9.52 6.19
N THR A 187 -6.70 -8.85 5.15
CA THR A 187 -6.17 -7.53 4.73
C THR A 187 -7.15 -6.41 5.05
N TRP A 188 -6.63 -5.23 5.38
CA TRP A 188 -7.38 -3.97 5.44
C TRP A 188 -7.54 -3.29 4.08
N LEU A 189 -6.93 -3.85 3.03
CA LEU A 189 -7.02 -3.33 1.67
C LEU A 189 -8.16 -4.04 0.94
N ARG A 190 -8.91 -3.29 0.11
CA ARG A 190 -10.03 -3.80 -0.68
C ARG A 190 -11.16 -4.45 0.16
N ASP A 191 -11.33 -4.02 1.40
CA ASP A 191 -12.45 -4.45 2.24
C ASP A 191 -13.74 -3.68 1.94
N SER A 192 -13.65 -2.58 1.18
CA SER A 192 -14.77 -1.82 0.62
C SER A 192 -14.35 -1.06 -0.66
N VAL A 193 -15.33 -0.61 -1.44
CA VAL A 193 -15.14 0.15 -2.69
C VAL A 193 -14.61 1.57 -2.47
N TYR A 194 -14.63 2.06 -1.23
CA TYR A 194 -14.18 3.41 -0.90
C TYR A 194 -12.71 3.48 -0.46
N TYR A 195 -12.11 2.34 -0.16
CA TYR A 195 -10.77 2.25 0.41
C TYR A 195 -9.77 1.64 -0.57
N PRO A 196 -8.46 1.93 -0.41
CA PRO A 196 -7.42 1.46 -1.33
C PRO A 196 -7.53 -0.03 -1.62
N SER A 197 -7.54 -0.35 -2.91
CA SER A 197 -7.47 -1.74 -3.39
C SER A 197 -6.04 -2.31 -3.34
N ARG A 198 -5.06 -1.40 -3.27
CA ARG A 198 -3.62 -1.61 -3.22
C ARG A 198 -3.02 -0.47 -2.39
N LEU A 199 -1.96 -0.72 -1.65
CA LEU A 199 -1.19 0.32 -0.97
C LEU A 199 0.26 0.20 -1.45
N VAL A 200 0.76 1.20 -2.17
CA VAL A 200 2.16 1.20 -2.63
C VAL A 200 3.05 1.92 -1.62
N GLU A 201 4.33 1.58 -1.60
CA GLU A 201 5.32 2.18 -0.69
C GLU A 201 5.24 3.72 -0.66
N GLY A 202 5.12 4.36 -1.83
CA GLY A 202 5.08 5.83 -1.92
C GLY A 202 3.93 6.47 -1.14
N ASP A 203 2.72 5.88 -1.22
CA ASP A 203 1.54 6.34 -0.48
C ASP A 203 1.72 6.26 1.02
N ALA A 204 2.23 5.12 1.47
CA ALA A 204 2.44 4.90 2.88
C ALA A 204 3.57 5.79 3.42
N VAL A 205 4.64 6.00 2.66
CA VAL A 205 5.70 6.95 3.04
C VAL A 205 5.16 8.38 3.07
N TYR A 206 4.29 8.76 2.13
CA TYR A 206 3.63 10.07 2.11
C TYR A 206 2.77 10.29 3.36
N ALA A 207 1.92 9.32 3.70
CA ALA A 207 1.14 9.31 4.94
C ALA A 207 2.00 9.33 6.21
N ALA A 208 3.08 8.53 6.27
CA ALA A 208 3.94 8.44 7.44
C ALA A 208 4.69 9.74 7.74
N ASN A 209 4.93 10.57 6.72
CA ASN A 209 5.48 11.92 6.88
C ASN A 209 4.40 12.97 7.22
N GLY A 210 3.15 12.56 7.43
CA GLY A 210 2.04 13.41 7.84
C GLY A 210 1.32 14.11 6.69
N TYR A 211 1.58 13.74 5.44
CA TYR A 211 0.92 14.32 4.28
C TYR A 211 -0.31 13.52 3.85
N GLY A 212 -1.26 14.19 3.20
CA GLY A 212 -2.48 13.57 2.67
C GLY A 212 -3.37 12.88 3.70
N LEU A 213 -3.23 13.27 4.97
CA LEU A 213 -4.05 12.78 6.07
C LEU A 213 -5.19 13.79 6.34
N CYS A 214 -6.42 13.36 6.13
CA CYS A 214 -7.59 14.16 6.50
C CYS A 214 -7.81 14.17 8.02
N ILE A 215 -8.45 15.24 8.48
CA ILE A 215 -8.85 15.46 9.87
C ILE A 215 -10.09 14.62 10.18
N ASN A 216 -11.10 14.64 9.31
CA ASN A 216 -12.37 13.94 9.49
C ASN A 216 -12.33 12.53 8.89
N TYR A 217 -11.28 11.75 9.16
CA TYR A 217 -11.11 10.40 8.57
C TYR A 217 -12.18 9.39 9.02
N LEU A 218 -12.93 9.68 10.09
CA LEU A 218 -14.08 8.88 10.52
C LEU A 218 -15.25 8.95 9.53
N ASP A 219 -15.29 10.01 8.72
CA ASP A 219 -16.23 10.18 7.62
C ASP A 219 -15.45 10.21 6.30
N ARG A 220 -15.59 9.15 5.51
CA ARG A 220 -14.85 8.98 4.25
C ARG A 220 -15.11 10.12 3.26
N PHE A 221 -16.32 10.65 3.22
CA PHE A 221 -16.70 11.67 2.23
C PHE A 221 -16.20 13.03 2.66
N GLN A 222 -16.34 13.38 3.95
CA GLN A 222 -15.72 14.61 4.47
C GLN A 222 -14.21 14.57 4.30
N CYS A 223 -13.59 13.42 4.55
CA CYS A 223 -12.17 13.22 4.30
C CYS A 223 -11.77 13.46 2.83
N ALA A 224 -12.57 12.99 1.86
CA ALA A 224 -12.34 13.25 0.44
C ALA A 224 -12.56 14.73 0.07
N ASP A 225 -13.60 15.36 0.63
CA ASP A 225 -13.93 16.77 0.39
C ASP A 225 -12.86 17.73 0.90
N GLU A 226 -12.15 17.38 1.98
CA GLU A 226 -10.98 18.14 2.48
C GLU A 226 -9.91 18.34 1.39
N PHE A 227 -9.80 17.41 0.44
CA PHE A 227 -8.81 17.46 -0.64
C PHE A 227 -9.35 17.99 -1.98
N ALA A 228 -10.66 18.20 -2.13
CA ALA A 228 -11.29 18.55 -3.41
C ALA A 228 -10.71 19.83 -4.05
N ASN A 229 -10.21 20.77 -3.24
CA ASN A 229 -9.60 22.02 -3.69
C ASN A 229 -8.08 22.09 -3.47
N SER A 230 -7.47 21.00 -3.01
CA SER A 230 -6.03 20.96 -2.77
C SER A 230 -5.28 20.73 -4.08
N PRO A 231 -4.13 21.40 -4.31
CA PRO A 231 -3.32 21.13 -5.50
C PRO A 231 -2.78 19.69 -5.47
N ALA A 232 -2.87 18.99 -6.59
CA ALA A 232 -2.32 17.66 -6.77
C ALA A 232 -0.80 17.67 -6.56
N PRO A 233 -0.27 16.98 -5.54
CA PRO A 233 1.16 16.92 -5.31
C PRO A 233 1.81 15.85 -6.21
N THR A 234 2.89 16.21 -6.88
CA THR A 234 3.80 15.24 -7.49
C THR A 234 4.91 14.91 -6.51
N VAL A 235 5.05 13.64 -6.14
CA VAL A 235 5.97 13.19 -5.09
C VAL A 235 7.04 12.29 -5.67
N PHE A 236 8.30 12.64 -5.44
CA PHE A 236 9.45 11.83 -5.81
C PHE A 236 9.91 10.99 -4.61
N VAL A 237 9.72 9.68 -4.70
CA VAL A 237 10.10 8.74 -3.65
C VAL A 237 11.44 8.13 -4.02
N VAL A 238 12.40 8.19 -3.09
CA VAL A 238 13.76 7.69 -3.27
C VAL A 238 14.07 6.68 -2.18
N SER A 239 14.18 5.42 -2.57
CA SER A 239 14.57 4.30 -1.73
C SER A 239 16.01 3.89 -2.02
N TYR A 240 16.89 4.01 -1.01
CA TYR A 240 18.30 3.68 -1.15
C TYR A 240 18.72 2.64 -0.12
N ASN A 241 19.27 1.53 -0.59
CA ASN A 241 19.59 0.35 0.21
C ASN A 241 21.01 -0.17 -0.09
N HIS A 242 21.40 -1.24 0.61
CA HIS A 242 22.71 -1.88 0.42
C HIS A 242 22.98 -2.30 -1.03
N ASN A 243 22.00 -2.90 -1.72
CA ASN A 243 22.22 -3.48 -3.05
C ASN A 243 21.27 -2.91 -4.12
N LEU A 244 20.63 -1.76 -3.86
CA LEU A 244 19.60 -1.23 -4.74
C LEU A 244 19.39 0.28 -4.57
N LEU A 245 19.28 0.97 -5.70
CA LEU A 245 18.58 2.24 -5.81
C LEU A 245 17.22 2.01 -6.46
N TYR A 246 16.15 2.40 -5.76
CA TYR A 246 14.78 2.36 -6.25
C TYR A 246 14.20 3.77 -6.17
N THR A 247 13.65 4.27 -7.27
CA THR A 247 12.97 5.57 -7.30
C THR A 247 11.62 5.48 -7.99
N SER A 248 10.66 6.28 -7.56
CA SER A 248 9.36 6.39 -8.21
C SER A 248 8.80 7.80 -8.16
N ILE A 249 7.97 8.14 -9.15
CA ILE A 249 7.12 9.32 -9.15
C ILE A 249 5.70 8.86 -8.84
N MET A 250 5.12 9.45 -7.80
CA MET A 250 3.74 9.29 -7.41
C MET A 250 2.97 10.54 -7.86
N ASP A 251 1.93 10.33 -8.65
CA ASP A 251 0.99 11.39 -9.03
C ASP A 251 -0.31 11.22 -8.24
N TYR A 252 -0.56 12.18 -7.36
CA TYR A 252 -1.71 12.19 -6.47
C TYR A 252 -2.81 13.04 -7.10
N ALA A 253 -3.69 12.40 -7.88
CA ALA A 253 -4.85 13.07 -8.48
C ALA A 253 -5.71 13.80 -7.43
N THR A 254 -5.80 13.22 -6.24
CA THR A 254 -6.29 13.87 -5.02
C THR A 254 -5.11 13.93 -4.05
N SER A 255 -4.88 15.05 -3.34
CA SER A 255 -3.77 15.19 -2.38
C SER A 255 -3.82 14.24 -1.17
N GLU A 256 -4.69 13.23 -1.23
CA GLU A 256 -4.94 12.19 -0.25
C GLU A 256 -3.86 11.11 -0.28
N ALA A 257 -3.43 10.63 0.89
CA ALA A 257 -2.41 9.58 0.99
C ALA A 257 -2.93 8.17 0.73
N PHE A 258 -4.23 7.94 0.89
CA PHE A 258 -4.86 6.62 0.74
C PHE A 258 -5.97 6.63 -0.33
N PRO A 259 -5.65 6.95 -1.60
CA PRO A 259 -6.64 6.97 -2.65
C PRO A 259 -7.12 5.55 -2.99
N TYR A 260 -8.34 5.44 -3.55
CA TYR A 260 -8.92 4.15 -3.94
C TYR A 260 -8.05 3.38 -4.96
N VAL A 261 -7.52 4.12 -5.94
CA VAL A 261 -6.57 3.63 -6.95
C VAL A 261 -5.25 4.36 -6.75
N SER A 262 -4.18 3.58 -6.62
CA SER A 262 -2.83 4.12 -6.61
C SER A 262 -1.90 3.25 -7.44
N SER A 263 -1.06 3.92 -8.22
CA SER A 263 0.07 3.32 -8.93
C SER A 263 1.15 4.37 -9.13
N PRO A 264 2.44 4.01 -9.06
CA PRO A 264 3.48 4.93 -9.49
C PRO A 264 3.28 5.28 -10.97
N GLU A 265 3.41 6.56 -11.29
CA GLU A 265 3.39 7.08 -12.67
C GLU A 265 4.61 6.56 -13.42
N ALA A 266 5.78 6.67 -12.77
CA ALA A 266 7.04 6.18 -13.28
C ALA A 266 7.86 5.54 -12.16
N GLN A 267 8.67 4.54 -12.51
CA GLN A 267 9.50 3.80 -11.58
C GLN A 267 10.81 3.39 -12.24
N LEU A 268 11.89 3.45 -11.47
CA LEU A 268 13.22 3.02 -11.88
C LEU A 268 13.87 2.20 -10.75
N VAL A 269 14.53 1.11 -11.14
CA VAL A 269 15.15 0.14 -10.22
C VAL A 269 16.53 -0.20 -10.76
N ASP A 270 17.60 0.10 -10.02
CA ASP A 270 18.98 -0.19 -10.39
C ASP A 270 19.71 -0.93 -9.26
N TYR A 271 19.95 -2.23 -9.47
CA TYR A 271 20.66 -3.11 -8.52
C TYR A 271 22.18 -2.87 -8.49
N GLU A 272 22.72 -2.15 -9.47
CA GLU A 272 24.15 -1.82 -9.53
C GLU A 272 24.47 -0.55 -8.73
N LEU A 273 23.45 0.18 -8.26
CA LEU A 273 23.59 1.40 -7.48
C LEU A 273 23.30 1.22 -5.99
N GLY A 274 23.58 0.04 -5.43
CA GLY A 274 23.55 -0.15 -3.98
C GLY A 274 24.76 0.46 -3.26
N LEU A 275 24.60 0.77 -1.96
CA LEU A 275 25.70 1.24 -1.10
C LEU A 275 26.88 0.24 -1.03
N ASP A 276 26.63 -1.06 -1.03
CA ASP A 276 27.67 -2.10 -0.89
C ASP A 276 28.60 -2.15 -2.11
N ASN A 277 28.10 -1.80 -3.30
CA ASN A 277 28.93 -1.71 -4.50
C ASN A 277 30.00 -0.61 -4.41
N LEU A 278 29.81 0.37 -3.52
CA LEU A 278 30.82 1.38 -3.20
C LEU A 278 32.01 0.76 -2.44
N LEU A 279 31.74 -0.21 -1.56
CA LEU A 279 32.74 -0.81 -0.67
C LEU A 279 33.63 -1.82 -1.41
N GLU A 280 33.14 -2.38 -2.52
CA GLU A 280 33.87 -3.39 -3.30
C GLU A 280 34.89 -2.77 -4.28
N ASN A 281 34.69 -1.53 -4.74
CA ASN A 281 35.53 -0.90 -5.78
C ASN A 281 35.96 0.54 -5.43
N ASP A 282 37.02 0.68 -4.64
CA ASP A 282 37.58 1.97 -4.23
C ASP A 282 38.09 2.85 -5.39
N GLN A 283 38.48 2.26 -6.53
CA GLN A 283 38.98 3.01 -7.68
C GLN A 283 37.88 3.67 -8.53
N ASP A 284 36.62 3.24 -8.38
CA ASP A 284 35.49 3.68 -9.21
C ASP A 284 34.46 4.56 -8.47
N GLN A 285 34.78 5.04 -7.27
CA GLN A 285 33.81 5.81 -6.47
C GLN A 285 33.27 7.03 -7.22
N THR A 286 34.10 7.79 -7.94
CA THR A 286 33.63 8.97 -8.70
C THR A 286 32.64 8.55 -9.79
N VAL A 287 32.95 7.50 -10.54
CA VAL A 287 32.08 6.95 -11.60
C VAL A 287 30.76 6.46 -11.00
N PHE A 288 30.81 5.78 -9.86
CA PHE A 288 29.63 5.34 -9.13
C PHE A 288 28.72 6.51 -8.75
N TRP A 289 29.28 7.55 -8.12
CA TRP A 289 28.49 8.71 -7.69
C TRP A 289 27.95 9.53 -8.86
N ASP A 290 28.69 9.65 -9.97
CA ASP A 290 28.20 10.31 -11.18
C ASP A 290 27.06 9.52 -11.83
N ARG A 291 27.14 8.19 -11.84
CA ARG A 291 26.03 7.34 -12.29
C ARG A 291 24.83 7.45 -11.36
N LEU A 292 25.03 7.44 -10.05
CA LEU A 292 23.97 7.62 -9.06
C LEU A 292 23.28 8.98 -9.23
N ARG A 293 24.05 10.07 -9.38
CA ARG A 293 23.55 11.43 -9.63
C ARG A 293 22.70 11.46 -10.90
N SER A 294 23.19 10.81 -11.96
CA SER A 294 22.48 10.72 -13.25
C SER A 294 21.15 9.96 -13.11
N GLN A 295 21.14 8.82 -12.42
CA GLN A 295 19.93 8.02 -12.20
C GLN A 295 18.88 8.76 -11.37
N LEU A 296 19.29 9.47 -10.31
CA LEU A 296 18.39 10.30 -9.49
C LEU A 296 17.72 11.43 -10.28
N GLN A 297 18.30 11.85 -11.42
CA GLN A 297 17.77 12.93 -12.25
C GLN A 297 16.83 12.45 -13.36
N ILE A 298 16.78 11.15 -13.68
CA ILE A 298 16.00 10.65 -14.82
C ILE A 298 14.52 10.96 -14.64
N LEU A 299 13.88 10.37 -13.62
CA LEU A 299 12.44 10.53 -13.42
C LEU A 299 12.04 12.00 -13.18
N PRO A 300 12.77 12.78 -12.35
CA PRO A 300 12.49 14.21 -12.19
C PRO A 300 12.61 15.06 -13.47
N ARG A 301 13.49 14.71 -14.40
CA ARG A 301 13.61 15.42 -15.70
C ARG A 301 12.52 15.04 -16.67
N GLU A 302 12.06 13.80 -16.62
CA GLU A 302 11.04 13.26 -17.52
C GLU A 302 9.62 13.56 -17.05
N SER A 303 9.43 13.89 -15.77
CA SER A 303 8.12 14.24 -15.22
C SER A 303 7.59 15.54 -15.85
N GLU A 304 6.33 15.51 -16.29
CA GLU A 304 5.63 16.66 -16.84
C GLU A 304 5.24 17.68 -15.74
N TYR A 305 5.22 17.22 -14.48
CA TYR A 305 4.77 17.99 -13.33
C TYR A 305 5.94 18.44 -12.45
N THR A 306 5.76 19.57 -11.76
CA THR A 306 6.76 20.04 -10.80
C THR A 306 6.73 19.17 -9.55
N ILE A 307 7.86 18.53 -9.24
CA ILE A 307 8.01 17.79 -7.98
C ILE A 307 7.77 18.74 -6.81
N THR A 308 6.84 18.36 -5.94
CA THR A 308 6.43 19.12 -4.76
C THR A 308 7.04 18.58 -3.46
N HIS A 309 7.34 17.28 -3.44
CA HIS A 309 7.89 16.59 -2.28
C HIS A 309 8.95 15.58 -2.72
N ILE A 310 10.01 15.44 -1.90
CA ILE A 310 10.99 14.37 -2.03
C ILE A 310 10.95 13.58 -0.73
N LEU A 311 10.54 12.32 -0.82
CA LEU A 311 10.41 11.44 0.32
C LEU A 311 11.44 10.32 0.25
N LEU A 312 11.99 9.99 1.42
CA LEU A 312 13.08 9.04 1.55
C LEU A 312 12.58 7.74 2.15
N ALA A 313 13.04 6.63 1.60
CA ALA A 313 12.85 5.29 2.11
C ALA A 313 14.17 4.50 2.04
N GLY A 314 14.21 3.33 2.68
CA GLY A 314 15.35 2.43 2.60
C GLY A 314 16.41 2.68 3.67
N GLU A 315 17.19 1.63 3.95
CA GLU A 315 18.09 1.58 5.10
C GLU A 315 19.37 2.42 4.95
N SER A 316 19.79 2.66 3.71
CA SER A 316 21.05 3.35 3.39
C SER A 316 20.85 4.82 3.09
N VAL A 317 19.60 5.30 3.04
CA VAL A 317 19.26 6.66 2.57
C VAL A 317 19.79 7.76 3.48
N THR A 318 20.12 7.43 4.73
CA THR A 318 20.73 8.36 5.70
C THR A 318 22.24 8.53 5.48
N HIS A 319 22.84 7.80 4.53
CA HIS A 319 24.27 7.91 4.23
C HIS A 319 24.64 9.35 3.81
N PRO A 320 25.61 10.01 4.48
CA PRO A 320 25.84 11.45 4.29
C PRO A 320 26.19 11.84 2.85
N ARG A 321 26.98 11.01 2.16
CA ARG A 321 27.36 11.25 0.76
C ARG A 321 26.19 11.07 -0.19
N PHE A 322 25.28 10.13 0.11
CA PHE A 322 24.07 9.94 -0.68
C PHE A 322 23.14 11.16 -0.54
N LEU A 323 22.90 11.63 0.69
CA LEU A 323 22.09 12.83 0.93
C LEU A 323 22.69 14.08 0.27
N ALA A 324 24.02 14.21 0.26
CA ALA A 324 24.71 15.28 -0.45
C ALA A 324 24.48 15.19 -1.96
N SER A 325 24.68 14.01 -2.56
CA SER A 325 24.44 13.78 -3.98
C SER A 325 22.98 14.01 -4.38
N LEU A 326 22.02 13.58 -3.56
CA LEU A 326 20.61 13.84 -3.80
C LEU A 326 20.31 15.35 -3.78
N ARG A 327 20.79 16.09 -2.77
CA ARG A 327 20.60 17.55 -2.71
C ARG A 327 21.19 18.25 -3.93
N GLU A 328 22.40 17.87 -4.32
CA GLU A 328 23.08 18.40 -5.50
C GLU A 328 22.28 18.10 -6.77
N SER A 329 21.89 16.83 -6.98
CA SER A 329 21.06 16.39 -8.11
C SER A 329 19.79 17.23 -8.24
N MET A 330 19.10 17.47 -7.14
CA MET A 330 17.83 18.20 -7.14
C MET A 330 18.03 19.71 -7.37
N SER A 331 19.14 20.28 -6.86
CA SER A 331 19.49 21.68 -7.09
C SER A 331 19.80 21.98 -8.56
N GLU A 332 20.47 21.06 -9.26
CA GLU A 332 20.79 21.18 -10.68
C GLU A 332 19.53 21.21 -11.57
N LEU A 333 18.48 20.52 -11.14
CA LEU A 333 17.20 20.50 -11.84
C LEU A 333 16.39 21.78 -11.65
N SER A 334 16.91 22.75 -10.88
CA SER A 334 16.18 23.96 -10.50
C SER A 334 14.82 23.66 -9.89
N LEU A 335 14.67 22.48 -9.26
CA LEU A 335 13.59 22.23 -8.31
C LEU A 335 13.82 23.25 -7.19
N GLY A 336 13.11 24.36 -7.24
CA GLY A 336 13.35 25.53 -6.38
C GLY A 336 13.53 25.19 -4.90
N PRO A 337 14.15 26.09 -4.12
CA PRO A 337 14.40 25.85 -2.69
C PRO A 337 13.12 25.60 -1.85
N ALA A 338 11.93 25.86 -2.41
CA ALA A 338 10.63 25.61 -1.79
C ALA A 338 10.01 24.22 -2.14
N THR A 339 10.49 23.52 -3.18
CA THR A 339 9.80 22.35 -3.79
C THR A 339 10.34 20.98 -3.39
N ALA A 340 11.38 20.90 -2.55
CA ALA A 340 11.94 19.63 -2.12
C ALA A 340 12.38 19.67 -0.65
N LYS A 341 11.43 19.68 0.28
CA LYS A 341 11.73 19.46 1.69
C LYS A 341 12.12 18.00 1.90
N ILE A 342 13.42 17.70 1.84
CA ILE A 342 13.93 16.40 2.28
C ILE A 342 13.68 16.31 3.79
N GLN A 343 12.71 15.48 4.19
CA GLN A 343 12.37 15.25 5.59
C GLN A 343 12.85 13.87 6.03
N LEU A 344 13.48 13.85 7.20
CA LEU A 344 13.95 12.65 7.91
C LEU A 344 13.25 12.60 9.29
N ALA A 345 11.95 12.87 9.32
CA ALA A 345 11.18 12.91 10.57
C ALA A 345 10.95 11.52 11.17
N ILE A 346 11.03 10.49 10.34
CA ILE A 346 10.82 9.08 10.66
C ILE A 346 12.02 8.26 10.17
N ASP A 347 12.25 7.08 10.75
CA ASP A 347 13.23 6.14 10.20
C ASP A 347 12.79 5.74 8.78
N PRO A 348 13.57 6.08 7.73
CA PRO A 348 13.21 5.78 6.35
C PRO A 348 13.10 4.27 6.06
N THR A 349 13.76 3.44 6.88
CA THR A 349 13.69 1.98 6.77
C THR A 349 12.28 1.46 7.03
N PHE A 350 11.56 2.11 7.96
CA PHE A 350 10.23 1.71 8.42
C PHE A 350 9.13 2.65 7.93
N ALA A 351 9.45 3.65 7.10
CA ALA A 351 8.52 4.69 6.70
C ALA A 351 7.24 4.15 6.03
N ALA A 352 7.39 3.22 5.10
CA ALA A 352 6.25 2.59 4.43
C ALA A 352 5.42 1.73 5.41
N ALA A 353 6.06 0.88 6.23
CA ALA A 353 5.35 0.07 7.22
C ALA A 353 4.63 0.94 8.27
N ARG A 354 5.20 2.09 8.66
CA ARG A 354 4.56 3.09 9.53
C ARG A 354 3.28 3.64 8.88
N GLY A 355 3.33 4.01 7.60
CA GLY A 355 2.16 4.47 6.87
C GLY A 355 1.08 3.40 6.73
N ALA A 356 1.49 2.15 6.50
CA ALA A 356 0.57 1.00 6.48
C ALA A 356 -0.06 0.76 7.86
N ALA A 357 0.70 0.88 8.94
CA ALA A 357 0.20 0.72 10.31
C ALA A 357 -0.79 1.83 10.67
N LEU A 358 -0.50 3.08 10.27
CA LEU A 358 -1.40 4.21 10.40
C LEU A 358 -2.71 4.00 9.62
N TYR A 359 -2.62 3.52 8.39
CA TYR A 359 -3.81 3.15 7.61
C TYR A 359 -4.62 2.07 8.34
N ALA A 360 -3.98 0.99 8.79
CA ALA A 360 -4.64 -0.08 9.53
C ALA A 360 -5.29 0.42 10.83
N ARG A 361 -4.65 1.34 11.56
CA ARG A 361 -5.17 1.98 12.77
C ARG A 361 -6.44 2.77 12.47
N ARG A 362 -6.41 3.65 11.46
CA ARG A 362 -7.59 4.39 11.02
C ARG A 362 -8.73 3.47 10.58
N ARG A 363 -8.43 2.35 9.90
CA ARG A 363 -9.43 1.37 9.46
C ARG A 363 -10.07 0.59 10.62
N GLN A 364 -9.42 0.49 11.77
CA GLN A 364 -10.01 -0.14 12.95
C GLN A 364 -11.03 0.74 13.66
N GLU A 365 -10.95 2.06 13.47
CA GLU A 365 -11.83 3.05 14.08
C GLU A 365 -13.06 3.37 13.22
N VAL A 366 -13.09 2.88 11.97
CA VAL A 366 -14.13 3.20 10.99
C VAL A 366 -14.67 1.94 10.34
N PRO A 367 -16.00 1.72 10.32
CA PRO A 367 -16.61 0.64 9.56
C PRO A 367 -16.32 0.77 8.05
N SER A 368 -16.38 -0.34 7.32
CA SER A 368 -16.03 -0.35 5.89
C SER A 368 -17.10 0.33 5.01
N ASP A 369 -18.39 0.17 5.31
CA ASP A 369 -19.48 0.54 4.40
C ASP A 369 -20.66 1.27 5.06
N CYS A 370 -20.50 1.75 6.30
CA CYS A 370 -21.59 2.38 7.05
C CYS A 370 -21.07 3.41 8.06
N TYR A 371 -21.96 4.29 8.53
CA TYR A 371 -21.67 5.25 9.58
C TYR A 371 -22.08 4.74 10.95
N GLU A 372 -21.17 4.83 11.91
CA GLU A 372 -21.53 4.63 13.30
C GLU A 372 -22.40 5.78 13.80
N LYS A 373 -23.36 5.45 14.65
CA LYS A 373 -24.16 6.47 15.34
C LYS A 373 -23.37 7.03 16.52
N LEU A 374 -23.74 8.23 16.98
CA LEU A 374 -23.06 8.90 18.11
C LEU A 374 -23.10 8.06 19.41
N GLU A 375 -24.13 7.23 19.59
CA GLU A 375 -24.24 6.36 20.77
C GLU A 375 -23.18 5.25 20.82
N CYS A 376 -22.52 4.95 19.69
CA CYS A 376 -21.46 3.93 19.63
C CYS A 376 -20.28 4.27 20.56
N GLU A 377 -19.89 5.54 20.66
CA GLU A 377 -18.80 5.94 21.54
C GLU A 377 -19.19 5.83 23.02
N GLU A 378 -20.44 6.16 23.38
CA GLU A 378 -20.93 5.95 24.74
C GLU A 378 -20.92 4.48 25.14
N MET A 379 -21.28 3.58 24.20
CA MET A 379 -21.21 2.13 24.45
C MET A 379 -19.77 1.66 24.63
N ARG A 380 -18.84 2.13 23.78
CA ARG A 380 -17.42 1.80 23.91
C ARG A 380 -16.85 2.28 25.24
N LEU A 381 -17.19 3.48 25.69
CA LEU A 381 -16.79 3.97 27.01
C LEU A 381 -17.26 3.04 28.13
N ARG A 382 -18.52 2.57 28.10
CA ARG A 382 -19.04 1.61 29.08
C ARG A 382 -18.30 0.26 29.03
N GLU A 383 -18.02 -0.25 27.83
CA GLU A 383 -17.25 -1.49 27.64
C GLU A 383 -15.84 -1.39 28.21
N ARG A 384 -15.14 -0.26 27.98
CA ARG A 384 -13.81 0.00 28.56
C ARG A 384 -13.83 -0.02 30.09
N PHE A 385 -14.82 0.64 30.71
CA PHE A 385 -14.98 0.63 32.17
C PHE A 385 -15.20 -0.79 32.73
N HIS A 386 -16.05 -1.59 32.08
CA HIS A 386 -16.30 -2.96 32.52
C HIS A 386 -15.08 -3.86 32.37
N THR A 387 -14.27 -3.66 31.33
CA THR A 387 -13.06 -4.45 31.07
C THR A 387 -11.96 -4.11 32.09
N SER A 388 -11.72 -2.82 32.35
CA SER A 388 -10.77 -2.35 33.37
C SER A 388 -11.09 -2.88 34.76
N THR A 389 -12.37 -2.81 35.18
CA THR A 389 -12.81 -3.33 36.49
C THR A 389 -12.57 -4.84 36.63
N ARG A 390 -12.65 -5.59 35.52
CA ARG A 390 -12.46 -7.05 35.51
C ARG A 390 -10.98 -7.45 35.57
N GLU A 391 -10.09 -6.64 35.04
CA GLU A 391 -8.64 -6.85 35.12
C GLU A 391 -8.10 -6.51 36.51
N GLU A 392 -8.63 -5.48 37.19
CA GLU A 392 -8.25 -5.16 38.57
C GLU A 392 -8.65 -6.23 39.61
N LEU A 393 -9.63 -7.06 39.27
CA LEU A 393 -10.13 -8.15 40.12
C LEU A 393 -9.44 -9.50 39.88
N ARG A 394 -8.54 -9.59 38.89
CA ARG A 394 -7.74 -10.78 38.57
C ARG A 394 -6.32 -10.62 39.09
#